data_AF-A0A1A6DW01-F1
#
_entry.id   AF-A0A1A6DW01-F1
#
_cell.length_a   1.000
_cell.length_b   1.000
_cell.length_c   1.000
_cell.angle_alpha   90.00
_cell.angle_beta   90.00
_cell.angle_gamma   90.00
#
_symmetry.space_group_name_H-M   'P 1'
#
loop_
_entity.id
_entity.type
_entity.pdbx_description
1 polymer ?
#
loop_
_entity_poly.entity_id
_entity_poly.type
_entity_poly.pdbx_seq_one_letter_code
_entity_poly.pdbx_strand_id
1 'polypeptide(L)' 'MFTTGRSQAVRLPKAFRFDTAEVTIEKVGDAVVLRPKLTRKDEWWAAMERVLDGFEGMPEHIERDRSGLGDPVRLD' A
#
# COMPACT_ATOMS: atom_id res chain seq x y z
N MET A 1 -14.47 22.75 -2.00
CA MET A 1 -14.70 21.88 -0.82
C MET A 1 -16.10 22.10 -0.28
N PHE A 2 -16.71 21.09 0.31
CA PHE A 2 -18.03 21.16 0.96
C PHE A 2 -18.08 20.23 2.17
N THR A 3 -19.16 20.26 2.94
CA THR A 3 -19.37 19.38 4.09
C THR A 3 -20.48 18.38 3.77
N THR A 4 -20.30 17.12 4.15
CA THR A 4 -21.34 16.08 4.11
C THR A 4 -21.51 15.53 5.52
N GLY A 5 -22.67 15.77 6.14
CA GLY A 5 -22.87 15.52 7.57
C GLY A 5 -21.84 16.27 8.43
N ARG A 6 -20.99 15.53 9.13
CA ARG A 6 -19.90 16.07 9.97
C ARG A 6 -18.52 16.03 9.30
N SER A 7 -18.44 15.63 8.04
CA SER A 7 -17.18 15.36 7.32
C SER A 7 -16.90 16.39 6.23
N GLN A 8 -15.63 16.74 6.03
CA GLN A 8 -15.19 17.53 4.88
C GLN A 8 -15.14 16.65 3.63
N ALA A 9 -15.53 17.21 2.49
CA ALA A 9 -15.55 16.52 1.20
C ALA A 9 -15.05 17.42 0.06
N VAL A 10 -14.51 16.76 -0.97
CA VAL A 10 -14.08 17.39 -2.23
C VAL A 10 -14.97 16.93 -3.38
N ARG A 11 -15.22 17.82 -4.34
CA ARG A 11 -15.94 17.46 -5.57
C ARG A 11 -14.92 16.99 -6.59
N LEU A 12 -15.07 15.78 -7.11
CA LEU A 12 -14.26 15.30 -8.23
C LEU A 12 -14.87 15.78 -9.55
N PRO A 13 -14.12 16.49 -10.41
CA PRO A 13 -14.57 16.78 -11.77
C PRO A 13 -14.79 15.49 -12.55
N LYS A 14 -15.61 15.54 -13.60
CA LYS A 14 -16.01 14.34 -14.37
C LYS A 14 -14.81 13.51 -14.86
N ALA A 15 -13.74 14.17 -15.30
CA ALA A 15 -12.52 13.53 -15.79
C ALA A 15 -11.72 12.76 -14.73
N PHE A 16 -11.96 13.01 -13.43
CA PHE A 16 -11.22 12.41 -12.31
C PHE A 16 -12.11 11.51 -11.43
N ARG A 17 -13.26 11.07 -11.94
CA ARG A 17 -14.13 10.16 -11.21
C ARG A 17 -13.53 8.75 -11.24
N PHE A 18 -13.57 8.09 -10.09
CA PHE A 18 -13.23 6.67 -9.98
C PHE A 18 -14.41 5.82 -10.45
N ASP A 19 -14.10 4.64 -10.98
CA ASP A 19 -15.05 3.57 -11.29
C ASP A 19 -15.37 2.68 -10.06
N THR A 20 -14.60 2.84 -8.98
CA THR A 20 -14.81 2.16 -7.70
C THR A 20 -15.61 3.00 -6.71
N ALA A 21 -16.31 2.33 -5.79
CA ALA A 21 -17.04 2.97 -4.69
C ALA A 21 -16.12 3.42 -3.53
N GLU A 22 -14.95 2.79 -3.41
CA GLU A 22 -14.00 3.03 -2.32
C GLU A 22 -12.60 3.37 -2.86
N VAL A 23 -11.88 4.16 -2.08
CA VAL A 23 -10.49 4.58 -2.36
C VAL A 23 -9.65 4.49 -1.10
N THR A 24 -8.34 4.30 -1.25
CA THR A 24 -7.37 4.56 -0.19
C THR A 24 -6.89 6.01 -0.27
N ILE A 25 -6.52 6.58 0.88
CA ILE A 25 -6.02 7.95 0.99
C ILE A 25 -4.68 7.96 1.72
N GLU A 26 -3.75 8.76 1.20
CA GLU A 26 -2.43 8.97 1.79
C GLU A 26 -2.10 10.47 1.77
N LYS A 27 -1.40 10.97 2.80
CA LYS A 27 -0.89 12.34 2.84
C LYS A 27 0.59 12.35 2.46
N VAL A 28 0.93 13.16 1.45
CA VAL A 28 2.31 13.35 0.96
C VAL A 28 2.63 14.84 1.02
N GLY A 29 3.36 15.26 2.06
CA GLY A 29 3.61 16.69 2.31
C GLY A 29 2.31 17.45 2.58
N ASP A 30 2.00 18.42 1.72
CA ASP A 30 0.76 19.20 1.72
C ASP A 30 -0.33 18.62 0.79
N ALA A 31 -0.03 17.55 0.06
CA ALA A 31 -0.95 16.88 -0.85
C ALA A 31 -1.65 15.67 -0.20
N VAL A 32 -2.79 15.31 -0.78
CA VAL A 32 -3.47 14.02 -0.54
C VAL A 32 -3.56 13.23 -1.83
N VAL A 33 -3.15 11.97 -1.79
CA VAL A 33 -3.19 11.04 -2.92
C VAL A 33 -4.32 10.05 -2.69
N LEU A 34 -5.22 9.96 -3.68
CA LEU A 34 -6.34 9.02 -3.69
C LEU A 34 -6.05 7.91 -4.71
N ARG A 35 -6.20 6.65 -4.31
CA ARG A 35 -6.04 5.49 -5.21
C ARG A 35 -7.30 4.62 -5.14
N PRO A 36 -7.79 4.06 -6.26
CA PRO A 36 -8.89 3.09 -6.23
C PRO A 36 -8.59 1.97 -5.25
N LYS A 37 -9.56 1.63 -4.40
CA LYS A 37 -9.41 0.47 -3.53
C LYS A 37 -9.63 -0.78 -4.38
N LEU A 38 -8.57 -1.58 -4.54
CA LEU A 38 -8.66 -2.88 -5.18
C LEU A 38 -9.56 -3.77 -4.31
N THR A 39 -10.77 -4.05 -4.81
CA THR A 39 -11.78 -4.85 -4.10
C THR A 39 -11.80 -6.30 -4.56
N ARG A 40 -11.24 -6.58 -5.73
CA ARG A 40 -11.20 -7.94 -6.27
C ARG A 40 -9.95 -8.64 -5.77
N LYS A 41 -10.16 -9.80 -5.14
CA LYS A 41 -9.11 -10.74 -4.72
C LYS A 41 -8.11 -10.97 -5.86
N ASP A 42 -8.59 -11.00 -7.10
CA ASP A 42 -7.82 -11.23 -8.32
C ASP A 42 -6.84 -10.10 -8.66
N GLU A 43 -7.16 -8.83 -8.39
CA GLU A 43 -6.24 -7.71 -8.64
C GLU A 43 -5.14 -7.62 -7.58
N TRP A 44 -5.51 -7.92 -6.33
CA TRP A 44 -4.54 -8.07 -5.25
C TRP A 44 -3.64 -9.29 -5.51
N TRP A 45 -4.19 -10.40 -6.00
CA TRP A 45 -3.43 -11.57 -6.42
C TRP A 45 -2.52 -11.29 -7.61
N ALA A 46 -2.98 -10.60 -8.65
CA ALA A 46 -2.13 -10.20 -9.76
C ALA A 46 -0.99 -9.25 -9.33
N ALA A 47 -1.23 -8.39 -8.32
CA ALA A 47 -0.18 -7.57 -7.73
C ALA A 47 0.83 -8.40 -6.91
N MET A 48 0.34 -9.39 -6.15
CA MET A 48 1.18 -10.33 -5.40
C MET A 48 1.99 -11.24 -6.32
N GLU A 49 1.41 -11.75 -7.40
CA GLU A 49 2.09 -12.55 -8.42
C GLU A 49 3.27 -11.78 -9.02
N ARG A 50 3.07 -10.51 -9.43
CA ARG A 50 4.19 -9.67 -9.91
C ARG A 50 5.31 -9.47 -8.90
N VAL A 51 4.96 -9.38 -7.62
CA VAL A 51 5.98 -9.28 -6.55
C VAL A 51 6.72 -10.61 -6.45
N LEU A 52 6.02 -11.74 -6.44
CA LEU A 52 6.58 -13.09 -6.36
C LEU A 52 7.45 -13.45 -7.56
N ASP A 53 7.08 -13.02 -8.77
CA ASP A 53 7.92 -13.17 -9.98
C ASP A 53 9.29 -12.49 -9.80
N GLY A 54 9.35 -11.38 -9.07
CA GLY A 54 10.60 -10.70 -8.73
C GLY A 54 11.52 -11.51 -7.79
N PHE A 55 11.00 -12.57 -7.16
CA PHE A 55 11.76 -13.52 -6.35
C PHE A 55 12.13 -14.79 -7.14
N GLU A 56 11.70 -14.94 -8.41
CA GLU A 56 12.05 -16.08 -9.23
C GLU A 56 13.58 -16.13 -9.45
N GLY A 57 14.21 -17.26 -9.08
CA GLY A 57 15.65 -17.43 -9.12
C GLY A 57 16.40 -16.98 -7.86
N MET A 58 15.72 -16.51 -6.81
CA MET A 58 16.36 -16.35 -5.50
C MET A 58 16.69 -17.71 -4.86
N PRO A 59 17.79 -17.81 -4.10
CA PRO A 59 18.14 -19.05 -3.41
C PRO A 59 17.11 -19.38 -2.33
N GLU A 60 16.77 -20.66 -2.19
CA GLU A 60 15.83 -21.14 -1.15
C GLU A 60 16.31 -20.80 0.27
N HIS A 61 17.63 -20.68 0.44
CA HIS A 61 18.25 -20.33 1.70
C HIS A 61 19.11 -19.07 1.53
N ILE A 62 18.71 -18.00 2.21
CA ILE A 62 19.52 -16.80 2.34
C ILE A 62 20.28 -16.92 3.66
N GLU A 63 21.58 -17.22 3.60
CA GLU A 63 22.44 -17.09 4.77
C GLU A 63 22.50 -15.61 5.17
N ARG A 64 21.82 -15.30 6.27
CA ARG A 64 21.91 -13.98 6.86
C ARG A 64 23.14 -13.93 7.72
N ASP A 65 24.11 -13.15 7.30
CA ASP A 65 25.25 -12.82 8.15
C ASP A 65 24.73 -12.04 9.38
N ARG A 66 24.76 -12.71 10.54
CA ARG A 66 24.39 -12.12 11.83
C ARG A 66 25.60 -11.60 12.60
N SER A 67 26.80 -11.64 12.02
CA SER A 67 28.05 -11.25 12.69
C SER A 67 28.07 -9.78 13.13
N GLY A 68 27.22 -8.92 12.53
CA GLY A 68 27.08 -7.50 12.87
C GLY A 68 25.88 -7.14 13.76
N LEU A 69 25.05 -8.10 14.18
CA LEU A 69 23.95 -7.84 15.13
C LEU A 69 24.52 -7.88 16.55
N GLY A 70 24.99 -6.73 17.01
CA GLY A 70 25.46 -6.54 18.38
C GLY A 70 24.35 -6.84 19.40
N ASP A 71 24.72 -7.69 20.36
CA ASP A 71 24.07 -8.14 21.60
C ASP A 71 22.60 -8.61 21.54
N PRO A 72 22.27 -9.81 22.05
CA PRO A 72 20.89 -10.19 22.28
C PRO A 72 20.26 -9.19 23.26
N VAL A 73 19.19 -8.51 22.84
CA VAL A 73 18.34 -7.71 23.72
C VAL A 73 17.91 -8.60 24.87
N ARG A 74 18.48 -8.35 26.06
CA ARG A 74 18.02 -8.94 27.30
C ARG A 74 16.70 -8.24 27.63
N LEU A 75 15.60 -8.98 27.55
CA LEU A 75 14.34 -8.56 28.12
C LEU A 75 14.41 -8.95 29.60
N ASP A 76 14.82 -8.00 30.42
CA ASP A 76 14.57 -8.00 31.86
C ASP A 76 13.07 -7.84 32.18
#